data_AF-A0A0L7L1S8-F1
#
_entry.id   AF-A0A0L7L1S8-F1
#
_cell.length_a   1.000
_cell.length_b   1.000
_cell.length_c   1.000
_cell.angle_alpha   90.00
_cell.angle_beta   90.00
_cell.angle_gamma   90.00
#
_symmetry.space_group_name_H-M   'P 1'
#
loop_
_entity.id
_entity.type
_entity.pdbx_description
1 polymer ?
#
loop_
_entity_poly.entity_id
_entity_poly.type
_entity_poly.pdbx_seq_one_letter_code
_entity_poly.pdbx_strand_id
1 'polypeptide(L)'
;MSEKKKFDNSLKMMRLSLLYSGIKTNSTAFNKLIEVFVNSFLYYINMITLYTVIFGEIAWLIQGIQTGRNFSELTFVFPLITISVLSTVKSVNLYLNREIVCEIIDTLRDIHPEEESNDTLEQNRQKRTEEKITNESVTILNTVVNLLIGISGLVLIMFCLTPLITMGFDYFTKGETGILYPFVVEYWFDVHNTKLWPVLYLHQVIATVVVCTNLLASEIFFYATCAYIEMHFHILCHRFETLQLVSSRQLRKDLVSAVLKHQQLILFLGLKIKIDPARRFEVQ
;
A
#
# COMPACT_ATOMS: atom_id res chain seq x y z
N MET A 1 15.91 14.24 -16.98
CA MET A 1 15.67 13.98 -15.54
C MET A 1 16.39 12.68 -15.21
N SER A 2 17.38 12.68 -14.32
CA SER A 2 18.23 11.49 -14.02
C SER A 2 17.37 10.30 -13.58
N GLU A 3 17.80 9.09 -13.92
CA GLU A 3 17.07 7.83 -13.70
C GLU A 3 16.90 7.53 -12.21
N LYS A 4 17.95 7.80 -11.43
CA LYS A 4 17.93 7.76 -9.96
C LYS A 4 16.82 8.63 -9.39
N LYS A 5 16.51 9.77 -10.03
CA LYS A 5 15.41 10.66 -9.61
C LYS A 5 14.03 10.06 -9.88
N LYS A 6 13.83 9.31 -10.98
CA LYS A 6 12.56 8.62 -11.23
C LYS A 6 12.37 7.46 -10.24
N PHE A 7 13.43 6.70 -10.00
CA PHE A 7 13.46 5.61 -9.04
C PHE A 7 13.19 6.10 -7.61
N ASP A 8 13.90 7.12 -7.14
CA ASP A 8 13.67 7.74 -5.84
C ASP A 8 12.24 8.29 -5.73
N ASN A 9 11.66 8.77 -6.82
CA ASN A 9 10.27 9.24 -6.83
C ASN A 9 9.27 8.10 -6.64
N SER A 10 9.46 6.96 -7.30
CA SER A 10 8.64 5.76 -7.10
C SER A 10 8.73 5.24 -5.66
N LEU A 11 9.95 5.14 -5.12
CA LEU A 11 10.16 4.76 -3.71
C LEU A 11 9.54 5.78 -2.75
N LYS A 12 9.62 7.07 -3.06
CA LYS A 12 9.00 8.13 -2.27
C LYS A 12 7.48 7.98 -2.22
N MET A 13 6.83 7.64 -3.34
CA MET A 13 5.38 7.41 -3.38
C MET A 13 4.99 6.20 -2.52
N MET A 14 5.72 5.08 -2.64
CA MET A 14 5.51 3.91 -1.79
C MET A 14 5.69 4.23 -0.30
N ARG A 15 6.74 4.97 0.06
CA ARG A 15 7.00 5.41 1.44
C ARG A 15 5.90 6.35 1.95
N LEU A 16 5.39 7.25 1.10
CA LEU A 16 4.26 8.11 1.44
C LEU A 16 2.98 7.31 1.69
N SER A 17 2.67 6.33 0.83
CA SER A 17 1.51 5.45 1.01
C SER A 17 1.58 4.68 2.34
N LEU A 18 2.76 4.12 2.67
CA LEU A 18 2.98 3.45 3.96
C LEU A 18 2.86 4.42 5.14
N LEU A 19 3.36 5.65 5.01
CA LEU A 19 3.25 6.69 6.02
C LEU A 19 1.79 7.08 6.29
N TYR A 20 0.97 7.22 5.24
CA TYR A 20 -0.46 7.49 5.40
C TYR A 20 -1.20 6.35 6.11
N SER A 21 -0.74 5.10 5.94
CA SER A 21 -1.19 3.96 6.73
C SER A 21 -0.68 3.94 8.18
N GLY A 22 0.13 4.92 8.59
CA GLY A 22 0.73 5.00 9.93
C GLY A 22 2.01 4.17 10.08
N ILE A 23 2.57 3.65 8.98
CA ILE A 23 3.83 2.89 8.98
C ILE A 23 4.95 3.84 8.56
N LYS A 24 5.71 4.31 9.54
CA LYS A 24 6.84 5.17 9.28
C LYS A 24 7.99 4.36 8.68
N THR A 25 8.31 4.61 7.41
CA THR A 25 9.44 3.97 6.72
C THR A 25 10.62 4.90 6.47
N ASN A 26 10.55 6.18 6.84
CA ASN A 26 11.56 7.15 6.44
C ASN A 26 11.96 8.18 7.51
N SER A 27 13.23 8.56 7.46
CA SER A 27 13.96 9.55 8.27
C SER A 27 13.77 11.00 7.79
N THR A 28 12.70 11.30 7.05
CA THR A 28 12.45 12.67 6.60
C THR A 28 12.19 13.58 7.79
N ALA A 29 12.91 14.70 7.86
CA ALA A 29 12.84 15.68 8.94
C ALA A 29 11.46 16.34 8.99
N PHE A 30 10.53 15.72 9.71
CA PHE A 30 9.33 16.40 10.19
C PHE A 30 9.68 17.24 11.42
N ASN A 31 8.80 18.17 11.76
CA ASN A 31 8.86 18.78 13.09
C ASN A 31 8.79 17.67 14.14
N LYS A 32 9.66 17.74 15.16
CA LYS A 32 9.83 16.71 16.22
C LYS A 32 8.50 16.28 16.86
N LEU A 33 7.54 17.20 16.97
CA LEU A 33 6.18 16.93 17.48
C LEU A 33 5.32 16.09 16.54
N ILE A 34 5.32 16.41 15.24
CA ILE A 34 4.59 15.64 14.22
C ILE A 34 5.19 14.25 14.11
N GLU A 35 6.51 14.15 14.20
CA GLU A 35 7.20 12.88 14.17
C GLU A 35 6.79 11.98 15.35
N VAL A 36 6.75 12.49 16.58
CA VAL A 36 6.29 11.74 17.75
C VAL A 36 4.82 11.33 17.60
N PHE A 37 3.96 12.24 17.13
CA PHE A 37 2.53 11.97 16.92
C PHE A 37 2.30 10.88 15.87
N VAL A 38 2.92 11.01 14.70
CA VAL A 38 2.78 10.03 13.60
C VAL A 38 3.33 8.68 14.01
N ASN A 39 4.48 8.67 14.69
CA ASN A 39 5.16 7.42 15.05
C ASN A 39 4.48 6.69 16.22
N SER A 40 3.80 7.42 17.13
CA SER A 40 3.25 6.83 18.36
C SER A 40 1.74 6.70 18.37
N PHE A 41 1.00 7.56 17.63
CA PHE A 41 -0.46 7.66 17.79
C PHE A 41 -1.24 7.48 16.49
N LEU A 42 -0.72 7.91 15.34
CA LEU A 42 -1.50 7.91 14.09
C LEU A 42 -2.03 6.52 13.72
N TYR A 43 -1.19 5.49 13.82
CA TYR A 43 -1.61 4.11 13.57
C TYR A 43 -2.73 3.68 14.52
N TYR A 44 -2.58 3.91 15.82
CA TYR A 44 -3.60 3.52 16.80
C TYR A 44 -4.92 4.29 16.62
N ILE A 45 -4.86 5.59 16.32
CA ILE A 45 -6.04 6.40 16.03
C ILE A 45 -6.75 5.84 14.79
N ASN A 46 -6.02 5.56 13.72
CA ASN A 46 -6.58 4.97 12.50
C ASN A 46 -7.25 3.63 12.79
N MET A 47 -6.61 2.77 13.58
CA MET A 47 -7.15 1.46 13.95
C MET A 47 -8.40 1.60 14.85
N ILE A 48 -8.40 2.48 15.83
CA ILE A 48 -9.57 2.73 16.69
C ILE A 48 -10.74 3.23 15.84
N THR A 49 -10.51 4.25 15.00
CA THR A 49 -11.52 4.76 14.08
C THR A 49 -12.11 3.65 13.22
N LEU A 50 -11.25 2.82 12.63
CA LEU A 50 -11.68 1.70 11.79
C LEU A 50 -12.48 0.65 12.58
N TYR A 51 -11.99 0.21 13.74
CA TYR A 51 -12.67 -0.81 14.55
C TYR A 51 -14.04 -0.34 15.05
N THR A 52 -14.20 0.94 15.40
CA THR A 52 -15.52 1.46 15.80
C THR A 52 -16.56 1.32 14.69
N VAL A 53 -16.16 1.52 13.43
CA VAL A 53 -17.04 1.34 12.27
C VAL A 53 -17.30 -0.15 12.03
N ILE A 54 -16.27 -0.99 12.01
CA ILE A 54 -16.41 -2.44 11.80
C ILE A 54 -17.35 -3.08 12.83
N PHE A 55 -17.17 -2.77 14.12
CA PHE A 55 -18.03 -3.33 15.16
C PHE A 55 -19.48 -2.87 15.03
N GLY A 56 -19.70 -1.60 14.67
CA GLY A 56 -21.05 -1.11 14.46
C GLY A 56 -21.71 -1.66 13.19
N GLU A 57 -20.95 -1.94 12.13
CA GLU A 57 -21.46 -2.65 10.93
C GLU A 57 -21.84 -4.10 11.25
N ILE A 58 -21.00 -4.81 12.02
CA ILE A 58 -21.29 -6.19 12.45
C ILE A 58 -22.51 -6.23 13.38
N ALA A 59 -22.60 -5.29 14.34
CA ALA A 59 -23.75 -5.18 15.22
C ALA A 59 -25.04 -4.93 14.42
N TRP A 60 -25.00 -3.97 13.48
CA TRP A 60 -26.11 -3.68 12.58
C TRP A 60 -26.51 -4.90 11.75
N LEU A 61 -25.55 -5.66 11.23
CA LEU A 61 -25.80 -6.88 10.45
C LEU A 61 -26.49 -7.95 11.31
N ILE A 62 -26.01 -8.19 12.54
CA ILE A 62 -26.60 -9.16 13.47
C ILE A 62 -28.04 -8.75 13.81
N GLN A 63 -28.27 -7.48 14.13
CA GLN A 63 -29.59 -6.95 14.41
C GLN A 63 -30.51 -7.07 13.19
N GLY A 64 -30.00 -6.80 11.99
CA GLY A 64 -30.72 -6.95 10.73
C GLY A 64 -31.17 -8.39 10.47
N ILE A 65 -30.33 -9.37 10.79
CA ILE A 65 -30.69 -10.80 10.71
C ILE A 65 -31.77 -11.14 11.73
N GLN A 66 -31.63 -10.68 12.99
CA GLN A 66 -32.60 -10.98 14.06
C GLN A 66 -33.99 -10.35 13.80
N THR A 67 -34.02 -9.16 13.20
CA THR A 67 -35.26 -8.43 12.90
C THR A 67 -35.90 -8.86 11.58
N GLY A 68 -35.27 -9.75 10.82
CA GLY A 68 -35.80 -10.24 9.55
C GLY A 68 -35.74 -9.20 8.42
N ARG A 69 -34.73 -8.33 8.40
CA ARG A 69 -34.52 -7.38 7.29
C ARG A 69 -34.33 -8.10 5.96
N ASN A 70 -34.66 -7.40 4.88
CA ASN A 70 -34.53 -7.93 3.52
C ASN A 70 -33.08 -8.38 3.26
N PHE A 71 -32.92 -9.59 2.74
CA PHE A 71 -31.61 -10.15 2.38
C PHE A 71 -30.79 -9.25 1.44
N SER A 72 -31.47 -8.51 0.56
CA SER A 72 -30.86 -7.54 -0.34
C SER A 72 -30.09 -6.46 0.43
N GLU A 73 -30.72 -5.84 1.45
CA GLU A 73 -30.11 -4.80 2.29
C GLU A 73 -28.89 -5.32 3.04
N LEU A 74 -28.99 -6.54 3.60
CA LEU A 74 -27.88 -7.18 4.32
C LEU A 74 -26.69 -7.47 3.38
N THR A 75 -26.99 -7.92 2.15
CA THR A 75 -25.96 -8.25 1.15
C THR A 75 -25.21 -7.02 0.67
N PHE A 76 -25.85 -5.83 0.63
CA PHE A 76 -25.16 -4.58 0.26
C PHE A 76 -24.07 -4.16 1.26
N VAL A 77 -24.22 -4.49 2.54
CA VAL A 77 -23.26 -4.11 3.59
C VAL A 77 -22.08 -5.10 3.68
N PHE A 78 -22.29 -6.36 3.25
CA PHE A 78 -21.29 -7.42 3.39
C PHE A 78 -19.92 -7.14 2.70
N PRO A 79 -19.86 -6.58 1.47
CA PRO A 79 -18.60 -6.21 0.85
C PRO A 79 -17.82 -5.16 1.64
N LEU A 80 -18.50 -4.23 2.33
CA LEU A 80 -17.87 -3.18 3.12
C LEU A 80 -17.16 -3.77 4.34
N ILE A 81 -17.84 -4.65 5.08
CA ILE A 81 -17.24 -5.39 6.19
C ILE A 81 -16.04 -6.20 5.71
N THR A 82 -16.19 -6.90 4.57
CA THR A 82 -15.12 -7.74 4.02
C THR A 82 -13.89 -6.91 3.65
N ILE A 83 -14.06 -5.77 2.97
CA ILE A 83 -12.96 -4.88 2.60
C ILE A 83 -12.32 -4.26 3.84
N SER A 84 -13.10 -3.85 4.84
CA SER A 84 -12.60 -3.31 6.10
C SER A 84 -11.75 -4.32 6.88
N VAL A 85 -12.22 -5.57 6.98
CA VAL A 85 -11.47 -6.67 7.61
C VAL A 85 -10.19 -6.99 6.82
N LEU A 86 -10.28 -7.09 5.50
CA LEU A 86 -9.12 -7.35 4.64
C LEU A 86 -8.06 -6.25 4.76
N SER A 87 -8.49 -4.99 4.74
CA SER A 87 -7.64 -3.82 4.92
C SER A 87 -6.94 -3.84 6.28
N THR A 88 -7.67 -4.23 7.34
CA THR A 88 -7.13 -4.40 8.69
C THR A 88 -6.05 -5.49 8.72
N VAL A 89 -6.33 -6.68 8.18
CA VAL A 89 -5.37 -7.80 8.16
C VAL A 89 -4.09 -7.41 7.41
N LYS A 90 -4.22 -6.79 6.23
CA LYS A 90 -3.06 -6.31 5.45
C LYS A 90 -2.27 -5.26 6.21
N SER A 91 -2.93 -4.27 6.80
CA SER A 91 -2.29 -3.19 7.55
C SER A 91 -1.56 -3.69 8.80
N VAL A 92 -2.19 -4.59 9.57
CA VAL A 92 -1.56 -5.23 10.74
C VAL A 92 -0.33 -6.04 10.32
N ASN A 93 -0.42 -6.82 9.24
CA ASN A 93 0.72 -7.59 8.74
C ASN A 93 1.88 -6.68 8.32
N LEU A 94 1.62 -5.58 7.62
CA LEU A 94 2.66 -4.61 7.27
C LEU A 94 3.25 -3.92 8.51
N TYR A 95 2.42 -3.59 9.50
CA TYR A 95 2.87 -2.94 10.73
C TYR A 95 3.73 -3.86 11.60
N LEU A 96 3.35 -5.12 11.75
CA LEU A 96 4.12 -6.13 12.49
C LEU A 96 5.46 -6.43 11.81
N ASN A 97 5.49 -6.41 10.48
CA ASN A 97 6.69 -6.65 9.68
C ASN A 97 7.37 -5.36 9.20
N ARG A 98 7.12 -4.21 9.85
CA ARG A 98 7.58 -2.90 9.38
C ARG A 98 9.09 -2.81 9.20
N GLU A 99 9.86 -3.49 10.06
CA GLU A 99 11.33 -3.50 10.00
C GLU A 99 11.80 -4.23 8.74
N ILE A 100 11.18 -5.39 8.46
CA ILE A 100 11.43 -6.18 7.24
C ILE A 100 11.04 -5.37 6.00
N VAL A 101 9.89 -4.68 6.04
CA VAL A 101 9.44 -3.80 4.95
C VAL A 101 10.45 -2.69 4.68
N CYS A 102 10.94 -2.00 5.73
CA CYS A 102 11.95 -0.96 5.57
C CYS A 102 13.24 -1.52 4.96
N GLU A 103 13.70 -2.68 5.45
CA GLU A 103 14.90 -3.31 4.92
C GLU A 103 14.74 -3.76 3.47
N ILE A 104 13.57 -4.26 3.05
CA ILE A 104 13.27 -4.55 1.65
C ILE A 104 13.41 -3.28 0.81
N ILE A 105 12.83 -2.16 1.26
CA ILE A 105 12.87 -0.89 0.53
C ILE A 105 14.31 -0.38 0.39
N ASP A 106 15.09 -0.43 1.47
CA ASP A 106 16.48 0.03 1.47
C ASP A 106 17.36 -0.90 0.63
N THR A 107 17.15 -2.21 0.69
CA THR A 107 17.85 -3.19 -0.15
C THR A 107 17.54 -2.98 -1.63
N LEU A 108 16.28 -2.77 -1.99
CA LEU A 108 15.88 -2.46 -3.37
C LEU A 108 16.55 -1.17 -3.88
N ARG A 109 16.76 -0.20 -2.98
CA ARG A 109 17.47 1.04 -3.28
C ARG A 109 18.96 0.81 -3.51
N ASP A 110 19.60 -0.01 -2.68
CA ASP A 110 21.04 -0.27 -2.74
C ASP A 110 21.44 -1.14 -3.94
N ILE A 111 20.54 -2.02 -4.40
CA ILE A 111 20.77 -2.86 -5.59
C ILE A 111 20.59 -2.06 -6.89
N HIS A 112 19.94 -0.89 -6.83
CA HIS A 112 19.77 -0.03 -8.00
C HIS A 112 21.14 0.38 -8.56
N PRO A 113 21.42 0.14 -9.85
CA PRO A 113 22.73 0.42 -10.42
C PRO A 113 23.07 1.91 -10.26
N GLU A 114 24.17 2.21 -9.58
CA GLU A 114 24.64 3.57 -9.44
C GLU A 114 25.26 4.08 -10.75
N GLU A 115 25.06 5.36 -11.05
CA GLU A 115 25.71 6.06 -12.16
C GLU A 115 27.22 6.25 -11.85
N GLU A 116 28.02 5.19 -11.75
CA GLU A 116 29.48 5.35 -11.73
C GLU A 116 30.00 5.72 -13.14
N SER A 117 30.94 6.66 -13.15
CA SER A 117 31.17 7.63 -14.23
C SER A 117 32.51 7.48 -14.95
N ASN A 118 33.09 6.27 -14.98
CA ASN A 118 34.37 6.03 -15.67
C ASN A 118 34.34 4.70 -16.43
N ASP A 119 33.63 4.63 -17.56
CA ASP A 119 33.48 3.40 -18.32
C ASP A 119 33.79 3.55 -19.81
N THR A 120 34.41 2.50 -20.36
CA THR A 120 34.82 2.35 -21.77
C THR A 120 33.63 2.30 -22.74
N LEU A 121 33.89 2.44 -24.05
CA LEU A 121 32.84 2.58 -25.09
C LEU A 121 31.88 1.37 -25.19
N GLU A 122 32.32 0.17 -24.85
CA GLU A 122 31.48 -1.05 -24.78
C GLU A 122 30.61 -1.10 -23.52
N GLN A 123 31.17 -0.76 -22.35
CA GLN A 123 30.40 -0.63 -21.11
C GLN A 123 29.31 0.44 -21.25
N ASN A 124 29.58 1.52 -21.98
CA ASN A 124 28.57 2.54 -22.29
C ASN A 124 27.40 2.02 -23.13
N ARG A 125 27.60 1.03 -24.03
CA ARG A 125 26.49 0.43 -24.79
C ARG A 125 25.64 -0.48 -23.89
N GLN A 126 26.29 -1.30 -23.07
CA GLN A 126 25.58 -2.18 -22.14
C GLN A 126 24.77 -1.38 -21.12
N LYS A 127 25.39 -0.31 -20.56
CA LYS A 127 24.74 0.61 -19.64
C LYS A 127 23.49 1.24 -20.25
N ARG A 128 23.55 1.72 -21.50
CA ARG A 128 22.36 2.27 -22.20
C ARG A 128 21.20 1.28 -22.33
N THR A 129 21.48 -0.01 -22.53
CA THR A 129 20.41 -1.01 -22.61
C THR A 129 19.81 -1.31 -21.23
N GLU A 130 20.64 -1.41 -20.19
CA GLU A 130 20.19 -1.57 -18.81
C GLU A 130 19.38 -0.36 -18.31
N GLU A 131 19.81 0.85 -18.67
CA GLU A 131 19.11 2.12 -18.47
C GLU A 131 17.73 2.11 -19.16
N LYS A 132 17.67 1.64 -20.42
CA LYS A 132 16.42 1.53 -21.16
C LYS A 132 15.43 0.58 -20.47
N ILE A 133 15.88 -0.60 -20.06
CA ILE A 133 15.08 -1.59 -19.33
C ILE A 133 14.56 -0.97 -18.01
N THR A 134 15.45 -0.37 -17.23
CA THR A 134 15.13 0.26 -15.94
C THR A 134 14.09 1.36 -16.10
N ASN A 135 14.29 2.24 -17.08
CA ASN A 135 13.38 3.35 -17.33
C ASN A 135 12.00 2.89 -17.81
N GLU A 136 11.94 1.81 -18.61
CA GLU A 136 10.67 1.20 -19.02
C GLU A 136 9.92 0.62 -17.81
N SER A 137 10.58 -0.21 -17.00
CA SER A 137 9.99 -0.80 -15.79
C SER A 137 9.50 0.27 -14.80
N VAL A 138 10.32 1.30 -14.53
CA VAL A 138 9.95 2.41 -13.63
C VAL A 138 8.79 3.25 -14.19
N THR A 139 8.73 3.43 -15.52
CA THR A 139 7.62 4.16 -16.16
C THR A 139 6.31 3.38 -16.05
N ILE A 140 6.35 2.06 -16.28
CA ILE A 140 5.18 1.19 -16.10
C ILE A 140 4.73 1.20 -14.64
N LEU A 141 5.66 1.00 -13.69
CA LEU A 141 5.39 1.04 -12.26
C LEU A 141 4.69 2.33 -11.84
N ASN A 142 5.25 3.49 -12.22
CA ASN A 142 4.65 4.79 -11.89
C ASN A 142 3.28 4.97 -12.54
N THR A 143 3.09 4.49 -13.76
CA THR A 143 1.80 4.57 -14.46
C THR A 143 0.73 3.77 -13.72
N VAL A 144 1.04 2.53 -13.34
CA VAL A 144 0.11 1.66 -12.62
C VAL A 144 -0.19 2.20 -11.22
N VAL A 145 0.83 2.67 -10.48
CA VAL A 145 0.63 3.26 -9.15
C VAL A 145 -0.25 4.51 -9.24
N ASN A 146 0.02 5.42 -10.19
CA ASN A 146 -0.79 6.62 -10.37
C ASN A 146 -2.24 6.28 -10.79
N LEU A 147 -2.41 5.28 -11.66
CA LEU A 147 -3.73 4.80 -12.07
C LEU A 147 -4.50 4.22 -10.87
N LEU A 148 -3.85 3.38 -10.06
CA LEU A 148 -4.45 2.77 -8.88
C LEU A 148 -4.87 3.81 -7.84
N ILE A 149 -4.01 4.80 -7.58
CA ILE A 149 -4.32 5.94 -6.70
C ILE A 149 -5.50 6.75 -7.28
N GLY A 150 -5.49 7.03 -8.59
CA GLY A 150 -6.53 7.80 -9.26
C GLY A 150 -7.90 7.12 -9.21
N ILE A 151 -7.97 5.84 -9.55
CA ILE A 151 -9.22 5.04 -9.50
C ILE A 151 -9.73 4.96 -8.07
N SER A 152 -8.85 4.66 -7.11
CA SER A 152 -9.25 4.52 -5.70
C SER A 152 -9.71 5.84 -5.10
N GLY A 153 -9.06 6.96 -5.47
CA GLY A 153 -9.49 8.30 -5.10
C GLY A 153 -10.87 8.64 -5.66
N LEU A 154 -11.14 8.29 -6.92
CA LEU A 154 -12.46 8.47 -7.53
C LEU A 154 -13.54 7.65 -6.80
N VAL A 155 -13.28 6.36 -6.53
CA VAL A 155 -14.20 5.48 -5.79
C VAL A 155 -14.48 6.05 -4.40
N LEU A 156 -13.46 6.50 -3.68
CA LEU A 156 -13.59 7.12 -2.36
C LEU A 156 -14.46 8.39 -2.41
N ILE A 157 -14.21 9.28 -3.37
CA ILE A 157 -15.00 10.51 -3.53
C ILE A 157 -16.46 10.15 -3.83
N MET A 158 -16.70 9.24 -4.77
CA MET A 158 -18.05 8.80 -5.12
C MET A 158 -18.76 8.20 -3.90
N PHE A 159 -18.12 7.27 -3.19
CA PHE A 159 -18.67 6.65 -1.98
C PHE A 159 -19.05 7.67 -0.91
N CYS A 160 -18.19 8.67 -0.67
CA CYS A 160 -18.44 9.74 0.29
C CYS A 160 -19.40 10.82 -0.21
N LEU A 161 -19.71 10.91 -1.50
CA LEU A 161 -20.68 11.89 -2.03
C LEU A 161 -22.05 11.30 -2.30
N THR A 162 -22.14 10.00 -2.59
CA THR A 162 -23.41 9.29 -2.84
C THR A 162 -24.48 9.59 -1.78
N PRO A 163 -24.26 9.43 -0.46
CA PRO A 163 -25.29 9.73 0.53
C PRO A 163 -25.70 11.21 0.52
N LEU A 164 -24.77 12.16 0.30
CA LEU A 164 -25.10 13.59 0.23
C LEU A 164 -25.95 13.90 -1.01
N ILE A 165 -25.60 13.33 -2.15
CA ILE A 165 -26.35 13.51 -3.41
C ILE A 165 -27.75 12.93 -3.26
N THR A 166 -27.88 11.73 -2.69
CA THR A 166 -29.18 11.09 -2.43
C THR A 166 -30.03 11.92 -1.47
N MET A 167 -29.45 12.42 -0.37
CA MET A 167 -30.16 13.31 0.56
C MET A 167 -30.64 14.60 -0.12
N GLY A 168 -29.79 15.22 -0.95
CA GLY A 168 -30.18 16.40 -1.72
C GLY A 168 -31.32 16.11 -2.69
N PHE A 169 -31.24 14.99 -3.41
CA PHE A 169 -32.27 14.56 -4.36
C PHE A 169 -33.61 14.25 -3.67
N ASP A 170 -33.59 13.54 -2.55
CA ASP A 170 -34.78 13.25 -1.76
C ASP A 170 -35.42 14.53 -1.21
N TYR A 171 -34.62 15.50 -0.77
CA TYR A 171 -35.12 16.81 -0.35
C TYR A 171 -35.84 17.54 -1.48
N PHE A 172 -35.26 17.56 -2.69
CA PHE A 172 -35.87 18.24 -3.84
C PHE A 172 -37.15 17.56 -4.33
N THR A 173 -37.23 16.23 -4.24
CA THR A 173 -38.34 15.46 -4.81
C THR A 173 -39.47 15.19 -3.83
N LYS A 174 -39.16 14.89 -2.57
CA LYS A 174 -40.13 14.50 -1.52
C LYS A 174 -40.39 15.61 -0.51
N GLY A 175 -39.49 16.60 -0.38
CA GLY A 175 -39.55 17.61 0.67
C GLY A 175 -39.11 17.10 2.05
N GLU A 176 -38.58 15.86 2.12
CA GLU A 176 -38.12 15.23 3.36
C GLU A 176 -36.61 14.95 3.28
N THR A 177 -35.87 15.34 4.32
CA THR A 177 -34.44 14.98 4.46
C THR A 177 -34.31 13.76 5.37
N GLY A 178 -34.24 12.57 4.79
CA GLY A 178 -33.77 11.39 5.51
C GLY A 178 -32.27 11.52 5.78
N ILE A 179 -31.83 11.30 7.01
CA ILE A 179 -30.40 11.31 7.33
C ILE A 179 -29.75 10.04 6.76
N LEU A 180 -28.79 10.22 5.85
CA LEU A 180 -28.00 9.13 5.25
C LEU A 180 -26.52 9.26 5.63
N TYR A 181 -25.85 8.11 5.65
CA TYR A 181 -24.44 7.95 6.01
C TYR A 181 -23.72 7.10 4.97
N PRO A 182 -22.40 7.27 4.79
CA PRO A 182 -21.59 6.39 3.92
C PRO A 182 -21.68 4.91 4.31
N PHE A 183 -21.68 4.63 5.62
CA PHE A 183 -21.84 3.30 6.18
C PHE A 183 -23.12 3.21 7.00
N VAL A 184 -23.77 2.06 6.92
CA VAL A 184 -24.91 1.70 7.76
C VAL A 184 -24.38 1.04 9.03
N VAL A 185 -24.29 1.82 10.11
CA VAL A 185 -23.59 1.45 11.34
C VAL A 185 -24.54 1.67 12.52
N GLU A 186 -24.62 0.70 13.42
CA GLU A 186 -25.32 0.86 14.69
C GLU A 186 -24.36 1.42 15.75
N TYR A 187 -24.77 2.49 16.42
CA TYR A 187 -24.04 3.09 17.53
C TYR A 187 -24.81 2.92 18.83
N TRP A 188 -24.09 2.99 19.96
CA TRP A 188 -24.68 2.93 21.30
C TRP A 188 -25.43 4.22 21.71
N PHE A 189 -25.53 5.20 20.81
CA PHE A 189 -26.24 6.46 20.99
C PHE A 189 -27.17 6.72 19.79
N ASP A 190 -28.12 7.64 19.95
CA ASP A 190 -29.08 7.97 18.89
C ASP A 190 -28.41 8.65 17.70
N VAL A 191 -28.32 7.89 16.61
CA VAL A 191 -27.74 8.29 15.33
C VAL A 191 -28.60 9.33 14.62
N HIS A 192 -29.92 9.35 14.88
CA HIS A 192 -30.85 10.25 14.21
C HIS A 192 -30.85 11.68 14.80
N ASN A 193 -30.04 11.95 15.82
CA ASN A 193 -29.86 13.30 16.34
C ASN A 193 -29.13 14.19 15.32
N THR A 194 -29.87 15.13 14.73
CA THR A 194 -29.38 16.05 13.68
C THR A 194 -28.14 16.85 14.09
N LYS A 195 -27.93 17.12 15.40
CA LYS A 195 -26.75 17.86 15.88
C LYS A 195 -25.46 17.05 15.80
N LEU A 196 -25.54 15.72 15.94
CA LEU A 196 -24.39 14.82 15.91
C LEU A 196 -24.08 14.30 14.51
N TRP A 197 -25.03 14.44 13.58
CA TRP A 197 -24.88 14.00 12.20
C TRP A 197 -23.54 14.40 11.54
N PRO A 198 -23.10 15.68 11.54
CA PRO A 198 -21.89 16.06 10.80
C PRO A 198 -20.62 15.46 11.41
N VAL A 199 -20.59 15.27 12.73
CA VAL A 199 -19.46 14.64 13.43
C VAL A 199 -19.38 13.16 13.07
N LEU A 200 -20.52 12.47 13.07
CA LEU A 200 -20.59 11.06 12.73
C LEU A 200 -20.29 10.82 11.25
N TYR A 201 -20.78 11.70 10.39
CA TYR A 201 -20.47 11.68 8.97
C TYR A 201 -18.97 11.83 8.72
N LEU A 202 -18.34 12.82 9.36
CA LEU A 202 -16.90 13.04 9.26
C LEU A 202 -16.10 11.84 9.79
N HIS A 203 -16.51 11.26 10.93
CA HIS A 203 -15.91 10.05 11.48
C HIS A 203 -15.93 8.88 10.47
N GLN A 204 -17.08 8.64 9.84
CA GLN A 204 -17.21 7.61 8.82
C GLN A 204 -16.38 7.90 7.57
N VAL A 205 -16.31 9.16 7.11
CA VAL A 205 -15.43 9.55 5.98
C VAL A 205 -13.97 9.29 6.32
N ILE A 206 -13.51 9.64 7.53
CA ILE A 206 -12.15 9.35 7.97
C ILE A 206 -11.91 7.84 8.01
N ALA A 207 -12.86 7.06 8.51
CA ALA A 207 -12.77 5.59 8.48
C ALA A 207 -12.62 5.05 7.05
N THR A 208 -13.42 5.55 6.08
CA THR A 208 -13.29 5.15 4.67
C THR A 208 -11.91 5.47 4.12
N VAL A 209 -11.40 6.69 4.40
CA VAL A 209 -10.06 7.11 3.97
C VAL A 209 -8.99 6.17 4.54
N VAL A 210 -9.10 5.79 5.82
CA VAL A 210 -8.18 4.84 6.46
C VAL A 210 -8.24 3.47 5.80
N VAL A 211 -9.43 2.92 5.56
CA VAL A 211 -9.60 1.62 4.87
C VAL A 211 -8.95 1.64 3.50
N CYS A 212 -9.26 2.65 2.68
CA CYS A 212 -8.72 2.78 1.33
C CYS A 212 -7.19 2.94 1.35
N THR A 213 -6.66 3.77 2.24
CA THR A 213 -5.22 4.00 2.36
C THR A 213 -4.47 2.73 2.76
N ASN A 214 -4.98 2.01 3.76
CA ASN A 214 -4.39 0.74 4.23
C ASN A 214 -4.38 -0.34 3.13
N LEU A 215 -5.46 -0.43 2.34
CA LEU A 215 -5.54 -1.36 1.22
C LEU A 215 -4.53 -0.97 0.12
N LEU A 216 -4.55 0.30 -0.29
CA LEU A 216 -3.67 0.85 -1.31
C LEU A 216 -2.19 0.73 -0.96
N ALA A 217 -1.81 1.06 0.28
CA ALA A 217 -0.42 1.02 0.71
C ALA A 217 0.16 -0.39 0.58
N SER A 218 -0.62 -1.41 0.95
CA SER A 218 -0.22 -2.81 0.80
C SER A 218 -0.09 -3.25 -0.65
N GLU A 219 -1.00 -2.81 -1.51
CA GLU A 219 -1.01 -3.20 -2.92
C GLU A 219 0.11 -2.50 -3.70
N ILE A 220 0.32 -1.21 -3.44
CA ILE A 220 1.45 -0.44 -4.01
C ILE A 220 2.77 -1.03 -3.55
N PHE A 221 2.92 -1.36 -2.27
CA PHE A 221 4.15 -1.96 -1.75
C PHE A 221 4.45 -3.32 -2.40
N PHE A 222 3.44 -4.20 -2.48
CA PHE A 222 3.59 -5.51 -3.09
C PHE A 222 3.93 -5.40 -4.58
N TYR A 223 3.15 -4.60 -5.32
CA TYR A 223 3.36 -4.39 -6.75
C TYR A 223 4.72 -3.77 -7.05
N ALA A 224 5.13 -2.73 -6.31
CA ALA A 224 6.44 -2.12 -6.47
C ALA A 224 7.56 -3.13 -6.22
N THR A 225 7.49 -3.90 -5.15
CA THR A 225 8.48 -4.95 -4.83
C THR A 225 8.58 -5.97 -5.97
N CYS A 226 7.45 -6.47 -6.48
CA CYS A 226 7.43 -7.39 -7.61
C CYS A 226 8.04 -6.77 -8.88
N ALA A 227 7.63 -5.55 -9.23
CA ALA A 227 8.13 -4.84 -10.41
C ALA A 227 9.64 -4.61 -10.34
N TYR A 228 10.16 -4.29 -9.15
CA TYR A 228 11.61 -4.14 -8.96
C TYR A 228 12.36 -5.46 -9.07
N ILE A 229 11.83 -6.53 -8.48
CA ILE A 229 12.41 -7.86 -8.62
C ILE A 229 12.48 -8.24 -10.11
N GLU A 230 11.37 -8.11 -10.83
CA GLU A 230 11.27 -8.38 -12.27
C GLU A 230 12.31 -7.56 -13.07
N MET A 231 12.41 -6.26 -12.81
CA MET A 231 13.42 -5.39 -13.43
C MET A 231 14.84 -5.92 -13.20
N HIS A 232 15.18 -6.33 -11.97
CA HIS A 232 16.49 -6.89 -11.67
C HIS A 232 16.76 -8.23 -12.39
N PHE A 233 15.75 -9.09 -12.51
CA PHE A 233 15.86 -10.32 -13.31
C PHE A 233 16.09 -10.00 -14.80
N HIS A 234 15.40 -9.02 -15.36
CA HIS A 234 15.62 -8.61 -16.76
C HIS A 234 17.03 -8.06 -17.01
N ILE A 235 17.53 -7.20 -16.13
CA ILE A 235 18.92 -6.70 -16.19
C ILE A 235 19.90 -7.87 -16.15
N LEU A 236 19.65 -8.84 -15.26
CA LEU A 236 20.51 -10.00 -15.11
C LEU A 236 20.51 -10.89 -16.36
N CYS A 237 19.36 -11.17 -16.95
CA CYS A 237 19.25 -11.91 -18.21
C CYS A 237 20.04 -11.22 -19.33
N HIS A 238 19.87 -9.91 -19.48
CA HIS A 238 20.61 -9.12 -20.46
C HIS A 238 22.14 -9.21 -20.25
N ARG A 239 22.60 -9.19 -18.99
CA ARG A 239 24.02 -9.39 -18.65
C ARG A 239 24.52 -10.78 -19.06
N PHE A 240 23.75 -11.84 -18.81
CA PHE A 240 24.12 -13.20 -19.23
C PHE A 240 24.19 -13.36 -20.75
N GLU A 241 23.26 -12.76 -21.48
CA GLU A 241 23.27 -12.77 -22.96
C GLU A 241 24.50 -12.03 -23.52
N THR A 242 24.85 -10.89 -22.92
CA THR A 242 26.01 -10.09 -23.32
C THR A 242 27.33 -10.78 -22.97
N LEU A 243 27.37 -11.54 -21.87
CA LEU A 243 28.56 -12.26 -21.41
C LEU A 243 29.03 -13.34 -22.40
N GLN A 244 28.13 -13.97 -23.17
CA GLN A 244 28.52 -14.98 -24.17
C GLN A 244 29.52 -14.48 -25.25
N LEU A 245 29.76 -13.16 -25.32
CA LEU A 245 30.63 -12.53 -26.32
C LEU A 245 32.05 -12.20 -25.80
N VAL A 246 32.39 -12.50 -24.53
CA VAL A 246 33.63 -12.03 -23.86
C VAL A 246 34.60 -13.18 -23.48
N SER A 247 35.91 -12.90 -23.49
CA SER A 247 37.02 -13.80 -23.11
C SER A 247 36.82 -14.56 -21.78
N SER A 248 37.23 -15.83 -21.74
CA SER A 248 36.88 -16.84 -20.72
C SER A 248 37.23 -16.50 -19.25
N ARG A 249 38.24 -15.65 -18.99
CA ARG A 249 38.63 -15.27 -17.62
C ARG A 249 37.80 -14.12 -17.05
N GLN A 250 37.46 -13.13 -17.88
CA GLN A 250 36.62 -12.01 -17.46
C GLN A 250 35.16 -12.48 -17.30
N LEU A 251 34.72 -13.32 -18.26
CA LEU A 251 33.46 -14.05 -18.22
C LEU A 251 33.21 -14.73 -16.86
N ARG A 252 34.21 -15.47 -16.34
CA ARG A 252 34.07 -16.20 -15.08
C ARG A 252 33.89 -15.28 -13.87
N LYS A 253 34.55 -14.12 -13.84
CA LYS A 253 34.41 -13.16 -12.74
C LYS A 253 33.04 -12.47 -12.77
N ASP A 254 32.60 -12.06 -13.97
CA ASP A 254 31.33 -11.37 -14.15
C ASP A 254 30.14 -12.31 -13.93
N LEU A 255 30.26 -13.57 -14.38
CA LEU A 255 29.28 -14.63 -14.11
C LEU A 255 29.15 -14.92 -12.61
N VAL A 256 30.28 -15.03 -11.89
CA VAL A 256 30.25 -15.27 -10.44
C VAL A 256 29.64 -14.07 -9.72
N SER A 257 29.98 -12.83 -10.11
CA SER A 257 29.37 -11.62 -9.54
C SER A 257 27.85 -11.56 -9.79
N ALA A 258 27.40 -11.87 -11.00
CA ALA A 258 26.00 -11.92 -11.38
C ALA A 258 25.22 -13.01 -10.62
N VAL A 259 25.78 -14.23 -10.53
CA VAL A 259 25.20 -15.34 -9.76
C VAL A 259 25.17 -15.03 -8.27
N LEU A 260 26.19 -14.38 -7.71
CA LEU A 260 26.20 -13.97 -6.30
C LEU A 260 25.13 -12.91 -6.02
N LYS A 261 24.97 -11.90 -6.87
CA LYS A 261 23.88 -10.91 -6.75
C LYS A 261 22.49 -11.57 -6.85
N HIS A 262 22.34 -12.54 -7.73
CA HIS A 262 21.11 -13.31 -7.87
C HIS A 262 20.82 -14.19 -6.66
N GLN A 263 21.85 -14.88 -6.15
CA GLN A 263 21.76 -15.66 -4.91
C GLN A 263 21.42 -14.76 -3.73
N GLN A 264 22.00 -13.56 -3.63
CA GLN A 264 21.63 -12.58 -2.60
C GLN A 264 20.15 -12.19 -2.72
N LEU A 265 19.64 -11.94 -3.94
CA LEU A 265 18.23 -11.61 -4.16
C LEU A 265 17.29 -12.76 -3.73
N ILE A 266 17.61 -13.99 -4.16
CA ILE A 266 16.80 -15.20 -3.88
C ILE A 266 16.87 -15.58 -2.40
N LEU A 267 18.05 -15.48 -1.80
CA LEU A 267 18.29 -15.84 -0.41
C LEU A 267 17.71 -14.78 0.53
N PHE A 268 17.67 -13.51 0.11
CA PHE A 268 16.90 -12.47 0.81
C PHE A 268 15.40 -12.77 0.78
N LEU A 269 14.84 -13.12 -0.38
CA LEU A 269 13.43 -13.51 -0.51
C LEU A 269 13.10 -14.81 0.23
N GLY A 270 13.99 -15.81 0.21
CA GLY A 270 13.74 -17.16 0.72
C GLY A 270 14.14 -17.42 2.18
N LEU A 271 15.17 -16.74 2.70
CA LEU A 271 15.69 -16.99 4.06
C LEU A 271 14.93 -16.15 5.10
N LYS A 272 14.35 -15.01 4.72
CA LYS A 272 13.49 -14.21 5.62
C LYS A 272 12.04 -14.67 5.71
N ILE A 273 11.53 -15.40 4.73
CA ILE A 273 10.27 -16.15 4.87
C ILE A 273 10.43 -17.32 5.86
N LYS A 274 11.68 -17.74 6.15
CA LYS A 274 12.01 -18.85 7.05
C LYS A 274 12.41 -18.45 8.48
N ILE A 275 12.42 -17.14 8.80
CA ILE A 275 12.67 -16.61 10.15
C ILE A 275 11.34 -16.04 10.66
N ASP A 276 10.41 -16.89 11.12
CA ASP A 276 10.13 -16.98 12.56
C ASP A 276 9.75 -18.43 13.00
N PRO A 277 10.72 -19.25 13.43
CA PRO A 277 10.45 -20.44 14.24
C PRO A 277 10.33 -20.13 15.74
N ALA A 278 10.51 -18.88 16.17
CA ALA A 278 10.60 -18.49 17.59
C ALA A 278 9.24 -18.11 18.22
N ARG A 279 8.19 -17.86 17.44
CA ARG A 279 6.81 -17.64 17.95
C ARG A 279 5.96 -18.90 18.18
N ARG A 280 6.57 -20.09 18.36
CA ARG A 280 5.79 -21.32 18.69
C ARG A 280 5.79 -21.77 20.14
N PHE A 281 6.55 -21.19 21.07
CA PHE A 281 6.56 -21.67 22.45
C PHE A 281 6.83 -20.59 23.49
N GLU A 282 5.88 -19.68 23.70
CA GLU A 282 5.67 -19.03 25.01
C GLU A 282 4.17 -18.84 25.24
N VAL A 283 3.46 -19.97 25.35
CA VAL A 283 2.30 -20.10 26.23
C VAL A 283 2.58 -21.35 27.05
N GLN A 284 3.18 -21.14 28.22
CA GLN A 284 3.06 -22.06 29.36
C GLN A 284 1.80 -21.69 30.13
#